data_AF-A0A8J8GW27-F1
#
_entry.id   AF-A0A8J8GW27-F1
#
_cell.length_a   1.000
_cell.length_b   1.000
_cell.length_c   1.000
_cell.angle_alpha   90.00
_cell.angle_beta   90.00
_cell.angle_gamma   90.00
#
_symmetry.space_group_name_H-M   'P 1'
#
loop_
_entity.id
_entity.type
_entity.pdbx_description
1 polymer ?
#
loop_
_entity_poly.entity_id
_entity_poly.type
_entity_poly.pdbx_seq_one_letter_code
_entity_poly.pdbx_strand_id
1 'polypeptide(L)'
;MGNYLSGQLLGARLEELVRAANAEMPVVQAAFYRVQGKVQYTADNVAAAFTRPSDFDGGGGDKHADVIAQMADIIAGCVKEAGHNVELTAEALRLAAQEYARTDQAARTELQKLMNNDYTQDGSGNRVDIPNIKLAL
;
A
#
# COMPACT_ATOMS: atom_id res chain seq x y z
N MET A 1 -3.93 -27.05 19.52
CA MET A 1 -4.89 -26.40 18.61
C MET A 1 -4.11 -25.52 17.64
N GLY A 2 -3.62 -26.12 16.55
CA GLY A 2 -2.92 -25.37 15.51
C GLY A 2 -3.95 -24.80 14.55
N ASN A 3 -4.12 -23.48 14.53
CA ASN A 3 -4.90 -22.80 13.50
C ASN A 3 -4.15 -22.93 12.17
N TYR A 4 -4.44 -23.99 11.42
CA TYR A 4 -4.06 -24.04 10.01
C TYR A 4 -4.89 -22.97 9.30
N LEU A 5 -4.22 -21.90 8.87
CA LEU A 5 -4.80 -20.92 7.95
C LEU A 5 -5.26 -21.69 6.71
N SER A 6 -6.57 -21.93 6.60
CA SER A 6 -7.14 -22.51 5.39
C SER A 6 -6.77 -21.61 4.19
N GLY A 7 -6.51 -22.18 3.02
CA GLY A 7 -6.16 -21.39 1.82
C GLY A 7 -7.17 -20.28 1.49
N GLN A 8 -8.43 -20.42 1.94
CA GLN A 8 -9.45 -19.36 1.91
C GLN A 8 -9.10 -18.14 2.76
N LEU A 9 -8.58 -18.31 3.98
CA LEU A 9 -8.15 -17.20 4.83
C LEU A 9 -6.92 -16.49 4.25
N LEU A 10 -6.00 -17.24 3.63
CA LEU A 10 -4.83 -16.65 2.97
C LEU A 10 -5.23 -15.87 1.71
N GLY A 11 -6.13 -16.42 0.89
CA GLY A 11 -6.67 -15.76 -0.29
C GLY A 11 -7.46 -14.48 0.03
N ALA A 12 -8.31 -14.52 1.06
CA ALA A 12 -9.04 -13.34 1.52
C ALA A 12 -8.09 -12.23 2.01
N ARG A 13 -7.03 -12.58 2.74
CA ARG A 13 -6.01 -11.60 3.17
C ARG A 13 -5.19 -11.04 2.01
N LEU A 14 -4.89 -11.83 0.99
CA LEU A 14 -4.26 -11.34 -0.23
C LEU A 14 -5.15 -10.37 -1.00
N GLU A 15 -6.43 -10.68 -1.10
CA GLU A 15 -7.42 -9.79 -1.70
C GLU A 15 -7.53 -8.46 -0.92
N GLU A 16 -7.52 -8.51 0.41
CA GLU A 16 -7.47 -7.31 1.26
C GLU A 16 -6.21 -6.48 1.03
N LEU A 17 -5.03 -7.10 0.92
CA LEU A 17 -3.77 -6.39 0.62
C LEU A 17 -3.80 -5.73 -0.76
N VAL A 18 -4.29 -6.44 -1.78
CA VAL A 18 -4.43 -5.92 -3.15
C VAL A 18 -5.45 -4.79 -3.20
N ARG A 19 -6.56 -4.91 -2.47
CA ARG A 19 -7.57 -3.86 -2.34
C ARG A 19 -7.01 -2.63 -1.64
N ALA A 20 -6.31 -2.81 -0.53
CA ALA A 20 -5.67 -1.71 0.19
C ALA A 20 -4.68 -0.96 -0.72
N ALA A 21 -3.82 -1.69 -1.44
CA ALA A 21 -2.85 -1.11 -2.36
C ALA A 21 -3.50 -0.36 -3.54
N ASN A 22 -4.58 -0.88 -4.11
CA ASN A 22 -5.14 -0.35 -5.37
C ASN A 22 -6.28 0.65 -5.18
N ALA A 23 -7.02 0.58 -4.07
CA ALA A 23 -8.21 1.40 -3.85
C ALA A 23 -8.05 2.37 -2.67
N GLU A 24 -7.48 1.93 -1.55
CA GLU A 24 -7.47 2.72 -0.32
C GLU A 24 -6.25 3.64 -0.22
N MET A 25 -5.06 3.12 -0.49
CA MET A 25 -3.81 3.91 -0.45
C MET A 25 -3.82 5.09 -1.43
N PRO A 26 -4.29 4.97 -2.69
CA PRO A 26 -4.39 6.11 -3.59
C PRO A 26 -5.36 7.20 -3.11
N VAL A 27 -6.44 6.83 -2.41
CA VAL A 27 -7.38 7.80 -1.82
C VAL A 27 -6.72 8.60 -0.71
N VAL A 28 -5.92 7.93 0.14
CA VAL A 28 -5.13 8.57 1.20
C VAL A 28 -4.04 9.46 0.60
N GLN A 29 -3.31 8.98 -0.40
CA GLN A 29 -2.31 9.76 -1.13
C GLN A 29 -2.93 11.03 -1.75
N ALA A 30 -4.09 10.90 -2.40
CA ALA A 30 -4.82 12.05 -2.96
C ALA A 30 -5.30 13.03 -1.87
N ALA A 31 -5.57 12.56 -0.65
CA ALA A 31 -5.86 13.44 0.47
C ALA A 31 -4.62 14.27 0.88
N PHE A 32 -3.44 13.65 0.97
CA PHE A 32 -2.20 14.37 1.23
C PHE A 32 -1.89 15.43 0.16
N TYR A 33 -2.00 15.09 -1.13
CA TYR A 33 -1.79 16.09 -2.20
C TYR A 33 -2.80 17.24 -2.17
N ARG A 34 -4.06 16.97 -1.79
CA ARG A 34 -5.06 18.04 -1.58
C ARG A 34 -4.69 18.95 -0.42
N VAL A 35 -4.18 18.40 0.69
CA VAL A 35 -3.70 19.18 1.82
C VAL A 35 -2.50 20.04 1.40
N GLN A 36 -1.54 19.45 0.66
CA GLN A 36 -0.38 20.18 0.13
C GLN A 36 -0.83 21.41 -0.69
N GLY A 37 -1.78 21.22 -1.62
CA GLY A 37 -2.32 22.32 -2.42
C GLY A 37 -3.00 23.40 -1.58
N LYS A 38 -3.72 23.02 -0.53
CA LYS A 38 -4.36 23.99 0.39
C LYS A 38 -3.33 24.77 1.22
N VAL A 39 -2.26 24.12 1.67
CA VAL A 39 -1.17 24.78 2.41
C VAL A 39 -0.50 25.81 1.52
N GLN A 40 -0.16 25.44 0.28
CA GLN A 40 0.44 26.38 -0.68
C GLN A 40 -0.49 27.56 -0.98
N TYR A 41 -1.76 27.29 -1.30
CA TYR A 41 -2.74 28.33 -1.57
C TYR A 41 -2.92 29.30 -0.39
N THR A 42 -2.92 28.78 0.84
CA THR A 42 -3.01 29.60 2.05
C THR A 42 -1.75 30.45 2.22
N ALA A 43 -0.57 29.88 1.98
CA ALA A 43 0.70 30.60 2.05
C ALA A 43 0.75 31.77 1.06
N ASP A 44 0.35 31.52 -0.19
CA ASP A 44 0.34 32.53 -1.26
C ASP A 44 -0.60 33.69 -0.91
N ASN A 45 -1.80 33.38 -0.39
CA ASN A 45 -2.76 34.39 0.04
C ASN A 45 -2.27 35.21 1.23
N VAL A 46 -1.61 34.55 2.19
CA VAL A 46 -1.05 35.25 3.35
C VAL A 46 0.10 36.15 2.91
N ALA A 47 1.02 35.67 2.06
CA ALA A 47 2.08 36.49 1.50
C ALA A 47 1.53 37.71 0.74
N ALA A 48 0.46 37.54 -0.04
CA ALA A 48 -0.21 38.63 -0.73
C ALA A 48 -0.83 39.65 0.24
N ALA A 49 -1.43 39.19 1.35
CA ALA A 49 -2.02 40.06 2.38
C ALA A 49 -0.96 40.90 3.13
N PHE A 50 0.25 40.37 3.27
CA PHE A 50 1.39 41.08 3.86
C PHE A 50 2.21 41.89 2.84
N THR A 51 1.81 41.89 1.57
CA THR A 51 2.43 42.73 0.54
C THR A 51 1.75 44.09 0.50
N ARG A 52 2.50 45.15 0.85
CA ARG A 52 2.01 46.52 0.72
C ARG A 52 2.25 47.06 -0.70
N PRO A 53 1.27 47.71 -1.34
CA PRO A 53 1.48 48.33 -2.66
C PRO A 53 2.61 49.35 -2.63
N SER A 54 3.40 49.40 -3.71
CA SER A 54 4.55 50.30 -3.89
C SER A 54 4.19 51.78 -3.81
N ASP A 55 2.93 52.12 -4.01
CA ASP A 55 2.41 53.49 -3.98
C ASP A 55 2.29 54.05 -2.55
N PHE A 56 2.44 53.20 -1.53
CA PHE A 56 2.54 53.63 -0.14
C PHE A 56 4.00 53.70 0.31
N ASP A 57 4.40 54.81 0.92
CA ASP A 57 5.76 55.04 1.42
C ASP A 57 6.17 53.92 2.40
N GLY A 58 7.31 53.27 2.13
CA GLY A 58 7.75 52.03 2.80
C GLY A 58 7.38 50.72 2.10
N GLY A 59 7.06 50.73 0.81
CA GLY A 59 6.73 49.55 -0.01
C GLY A 59 7.78 48.44 0.09
N GLY A 60 7.40 47.35 0.76
CA GLY A 60 8.23 46.17 0.97
C GLY A 60 7.45 45.11 1.75
N GLY A 61 7.74 43.84 1.49
CA GLY A 61 7.11 42.70 2.17
C GLY A 61 7.45 42.68 3.66
N ASP A 62 6.47 42.35 4.50
CA ASP A 62 6.70 42.16 5.94
C ASP A 62 7.63 40.96 6.19
N LYS A 63 8.63 41.11 7.05
CA LYS A 63 9.50 40.01 7.53
C LYS A 63 8.73 38.85 8.13
N HIS A 64 7.51 39.10 8.62
CA HIS A 64 6.61 38.06 9.14
C HIS A 64 6.02 37.20 8.01
N ALA A 65 5.85 37.75 6.80
CA ALA A 65 5.40 37.00 5.63
C ALA A 65 6.41 35.93 5.23
N ASP A 66 7.71 36.25 5.26
CA ASP A 66 8.77 35.30 4.92
C ASP A 66 8.82 34.12 5.89
N VAL A 67 8.60 34.36 7.19
CA VAL A 67 8.55 33.29 8.20
C VAL A 67 7.33 32.38 7.97
N ILE A 68 6.18 32.95 7.61
CA ILE A 68 4.97 32.18 7.31
C ILE A 68 5.16 31.36 6.04
N ALA A 69 5.78 31.94 5.00
CA ALA A 69 6.10 31.24 3.77
C ALA A 69 7.04 30.04 4.05
N GLN A 70 8.11 30.24 4.84
CA GLN A 70 9.01 29.15 5.24
C GLN A 70 8.30 28.04 6.02
N MET A 71 7.41 28.39 6.96
CA MET A 71 6.62 27.39 7.68
C MET A 71 5.69 26.62 6.74
N ALA A 72 5.05 27.30 5.79
CA ALA A 72 4.18 26.66 4.82
C ALA A 72 4.96 25.70 3.91
N ASP A 73 6.15 26.08 3.46
CA ASP A 73 7.03 25.22 2.65
C ASP A 73 7.43 23.96 3.41
N ILE A 74 7.80 24.08 4.69
CA ILE A 74 8.13 22.93 5.55
C ILE A 74 6.93 21.99 5.66
N ILE A 75 5.74 22.52 5.96
CA ILE A 75 4.52 21.73 6.10
C ILE A 75 4.17 21.06 4.76
N ALA A 76 4.24 21.79 3.65
CA ALA A 76 3.99 21.26 2.31
C ALA A 76 4.98 20.14 1.96
N GLY A 77 6.26 20.29 2.34
CA GLY A 77 7.29 19.28 2.22
C GLY A 77 6.96 18.01 2.99
N CYS A 78 6.65 18.12 4.30
CA CYS A 78 6.28 16.97 5.13
C CYS A 78 5.03 16.25 4.61
N VAL A 79 4.02 16.99 4.15
CA VAL A 79 2.78 16.44 3.58
C VAL A 79 3.07 15.70 2.26
N LYS A 80 3.95 16.26 1.41
CA LYS A 80 4.38 15.62 0.18
C LYS A 80 5.14 14.32 0.44
N GLU A 81 6.07 14.32 1.40
CA GLU A 81 6.80 13.12 1.81
C GLU A 81 5.87 12.05 2.39
N ALA A 82 4.91 12.44 3.23
CA ALA A 82 3.89 11.52 3.74
C ALA A 82 3.07 10.89 2.61
N GLY A 83 2.64 11.68 1.62
CA GLY A 83 1.95 11.18 0.43
C GLY A 83 2.80 10.18 -0.38
N HIS A 84 4.09 10.45 -0.54
CA HIS A 84 5.00 9.54 -1.23
C HIS A 84 5.26 8.25 -0.43
N ASN A 85 5.36 8.33 0.90
CA ASN A 85 5.49 7.13 1.74
C ASN A 85 4.27 6.20 1.62
N VAL A 86 3.07 6.77 1.47
CA VAL A 86 1.83 6.01 1.21
C VAL A 86 1.90 5.29 -0.13
N GLU A 87 2.40 5.95 -1.17
CA GLU A 87 2.63 5.36 -2.50
C GLU A 87 3.62 4.19 -2.44
N LEU A 88 4.78 4.38 -1.80
CA LEU A 88 5.77 3.32 -1.60
C LEU A 88 5.19 2.13 -0.82
N THR A 89 4.35 2.41 0.17
CA THR A 89 3.65 1.36 0.93
C THR A 89 2.68 0.60 0.02
N ALA A 90 1.93 1.28 -0.84
CA ALA A 90 1.04 0.65 -1.80
C ALA A 90 1.80 -0.27 -2.76
N GLU A 91 2.95 0.17 -3.27
CA GLU A 91 3.82 -0.64 -4.12
C GLU A 91 4.36 -1.87 -3.40
N ALA A 92 4.84 -1.71 -2.16
CA ALA A 92 5.32 -2.81 -1.34
C ALA A 92 4.23 -3.85 -1.07
N LEU A 93 2.99 -3.42 -0.81
CA LEU A 93 1.85 -4.33 -0.63
C LEU A 93 1.54 -5.09 -1.92
N ARG A 94 1.64 -4.43 -3.08
CA ARG A 94 1.44 -5.04 -4.40
C ARG A 94 2.49 -6.11 -4.68
N LEU A 95 3.76 -5.82 -4.41
CA LEU A 95 4.87 -6.78 -4.55
C LEU A 95 4.70 -7.96 -3.60
N ALA A 96 4.37 -7.70 -2.33
CA ALA A 96 4.11 -8.76 -1.37
C ALA A 96 2.99 -9.69 -1.85
N ALA A 97 1.87 -9.14 -2.31
CA ALA A 97 0.76 -9.93 -2.83
C ALA A 97 1.16 -10.79 -4.04
N GLN A 98 1.98 -10.25 -4.96
CA GLN A 98 2.48 -11.00 -6.11
C GLN A 98 3.39 -12.16 -5.70
N GLU A 99 4.31 -11.94 -4.75
CA GLU A 99 5.20 -13.02 -4.31
C GLU A 99 4.47 -14.10 -3.51
N TYR A 100 3.46 -13.73 -2.72
CA TYR A 100 2.58 -14.71 -2.09
C TYR A 100 1.81 -15.53 -3.12
N ALA A 101 1.25 -14.91 -4.16
CA ALA A 101 0.56 -15.63 -5.22
C ALA A 101 1.49 -16.59 -5.98
N ARG A 102 2.73 -16.16 -6.26
CA ARG A 102 3.75 -16.98 -6.93
C ARG A 102 4.15 -18.18 -6.09
N THR A 103 4.38 -17.98 -4.80
CA THR A 103 4.77 -19.05 -3.87
C THR A 103 3.64 -20.06 -3.67
N ASP A 104 2.39 -19.60 -3.59
CA ASP A 104 1.21 -20.47 -3.49
C ASP A 104 1.03 -21.32 -4.76
N GLN A 105 1.20 -20.73 -5.96
CA GLN A 105 1.16 -21.47 -7.22
C GLN A 105 2.27 -22.53 -7.30
N ALA A 106 3.48 -22.21 -6.85
CA ALA A 106 4.59 -23.16 -6.79
C ALA A 106 4.28 -24.32 -5.82
N ALA A 107 3.77 -24.00 -4.62
CA ALA A 107 3.38 -25.00 -3.62
C ALA A 107 2.27 -25.92 -4.14
N ARG A 108 1.25 -25.36 -4.81
CA ARG A 108 0.19 -26.14 -5.47
C ARG A 108 0.73 -27.06 -6.54
N THR A 109 1.67 -26.58 -7.35
CA THR A 109 2.30 -27.37 -8.42
C THR A 109 3.08 -28.55 -7.83
N GLU A 110 3.85 -28.32 -6.76
CA GLU A 110 4.57 -29.41 -6.09
C GLU A 110 3.62 -30.39 -5.40
N LEU A 111 2.55 -29.91 -4.77
CA LEU A 111 1.55 -30.79 -4.17
C LEU A 111 0.86 -31.66 -5.24
N GLN A 112 0.54 -31.11 -6.40
CA GLN A 112 0.00 -31.88 -7.53
C GLN A 112 1.00 -32.92 -8.06
N LYS A 113 2.30 -32.57 -8.15
CA LYS A 113 3.34 -33.54 -8.53
C LYS A 113 3.44 -34.68 -7.53
N LEU A 114 3.44 -34.38 -6.23
CA LEU A 114 3.49 -35.40 -5.17
C LEU A 114 2.26 -36.32 -5.26
N MET A 115 1.06 -35.76 -5.39
CA MET A 115 -0.16 -36.55 -5.58
C MET A 115 -0.07 -37.47 -6.81
N ASN A 116 0.40 -36.96 -7.95
CA ASN A 116 0.53 -37.73 -9.19
C ASN A 116 1.67 -38.78 -9.14
N ASN A 117 2.75 -38.48 -8.43
CA ASN A 117 3.87 -39.41 -8.27
C ASN A 117 3.54 -40.55 -7.30
N ASP A 118 2.77 -40.29 -6.23
CA ASP A 118 2.22 -41.34 -5.37
C ASP A 118 1.31 -42.31 -6.14
N TYR A 119 0.60 -41.84 -7.18
CA TYR A 119 -0.18 -42.72 -8.07
C TYR A 119 0.66 -43.61 -8.99
N THR A 120 1.95 -43.33 -9.17
CA THR A 120 2.81 -44.04 -10.15
C THR A 120 3.89 -44.91 -9.50
N GLN A 121 4.04 -44.85 -8.18
CA GLN A 121 5.03 -45.63 -7.42
C GLN A 121 4.44 -46.83 -6.68
N ASP A 122 3.41 -47.43 -7.27
CA ASP A 122 2.93 -48.77 -6.98
C ASP A 122 2.99 -49.52 -8.32
N GLY A 123 4.09 -50.23 -8.57
CA GLY A 123 4.22 -51.08 -9.75
C GLY A 123 3.36 -52.35 -9.69
N SER A 124 2.29 -52.39 -8.89
CA SER A 124 1.48 -53.60 -8.64
C SER A 124 0.12 -53.58 -9.32
N GLY A 125 -0.29 -52.47 -9.95
CA GLY A 125 -1.58 -52.38 -10.64
C GLY A 125 -2.79 -52.60 -9.72
N ASN A 126 -2.56 -52.56 -8.40
CA ASN A 126 -3.60 -52.72 -7.41
C ASN A 126 -3.98 -51.32 -6.92
N ARG A 127 -5.27 -51.02 -6.94
CA ARG A 127 -5.80 -49.78 -6.35
C ARG A 127 -5.49 -49.82 -4.86
N VAL A 128 -4.42 -49.15 -4.45
CA VAL A 128 -4.29 -48.74 -3.05
C VAL A 128 -5.29 -47.60 -2.90
N ASP A 129 -6.48 -47.94 -2.42
CA ASP A 129 -7.39 -46.96 -1.85
C ASP A 129 -6.58 -46.23 -0.78
N ILE A 130 -6.21 -44.98 -1.09
CA ILE A 130 -5.66 -44.05 -0.11
C ILE A 130 -6.69 -44.08 1.03
N PRO A 131 -6.32 -44.58 2.23
CA PRO A 131 -7.26 -44.60 3.33
C PRO A 131 -7.75 -43.18 3.46
N ASN A 132 -9.08 -43.01 3.34
CA ASN A 132 -9.74 -41.73 3.46
C ASN A 132 -9.19 -41.08 4.72
N ILE A 133 -8.23 -40.15 4.54
CA ILE A 133 -7.66 -39.40 5.64
C ILE A 133 -8.82 -38.50 6.00
N LYS A 134 -9.68 -39.01 6.89
CA LYS A 134 -10.55 -38.20 7.70
C LYS A 134 -9.58 -37.31 8.47
N LEU A 135 -9.22 -36.20 7.84
CA LEU A 135 -8.68 -35.02 8.49
C LEU A 135 -9.74 -34.70 9.53
N ALA A 136 -9.46 -35.11 10.77
CA ALA A 136 -10.35 -34.94 11.88
C ALA A 136 -10.67 -33.45 11.98
N LEU A 137 -11.95 -33.14 11.73
CA LEU A 137 -12.56 -31.82 11.84
C LEU A 137 -12.34 -31.24 13.25
#